data_AF-A0A484ZLT3-F1
#
_entry.id   AF-A0A484ZLT3-F1
#
_cell.length_a   1.000
_cell.length_b   1.000
_cell.length_c   1.000
_cell.angle_alpha   90.00
_cell.angle_beta   90.00
_cell.angle_gamma   90.00
#
_symmetry.space_group_name_H-M   'P 1'
#
loop_
_entity.id
_entity.type
_entity.pdbx_description
1 polymer ?
#
loop_
_entity_poly.entity_id
_entity_poly.type
_entity_poly.pdbx_seq_one_letter_code
_entity_poly.pdbx_strand_id
1 'polypeptide(L)'
;MNVTRRGFLKGTGATAGAMVITSAIPLPAWADDANGIILTAGRWGAMNVEVKDGKVISSKGALAKTIPNSLQETAPDQLYTQARVKYPMVRKSFLARPGQARWQTRQR
;
A
#
# COMPACT_ATOMS: atom_id res chain seq x y z
N MET A 1 8.67 14.00 -53.46
CA MET A 1 7.35 14.01 -52.80
C MET A 1 7.13 15.41 -52.22
N ASN A 2 6.23 16.21 -52.80
CA ASN A 2 6.06 17.60 -52.39
C ASN A 2 5.02 17.68 -51.24
N VAL A 3 5.48 17.82 -50.00
CA VAL A 3 4.62 17.92 -48.82
C VAL A 3 3.96 19.30 -48.82
N THR A 4 2.67 19.35 -49.17
CA THR A 4 1.92 20.61 -49.18
C THR A 4 1.38 20.91 -47.79
N ARG A 5 1.43 22.20 -47.38
CA ARG A 5 0.95 22.68 -46.07
C ARG A 5 -0.47 22.22 -45.74
N ARG A 6 -1.33 22.10 -46.77
CA ARG A 6 -2.70 21.60 -46.67
C ARG A 6 -2.77 20.09 -46.38
N GLY A 7 -1.87 19.29 -46.96
CA GLY A 7 -1.76 17.86 -46.66
C GLY A 7 -1.28 17.61 -45.23
N PHE A 8 -0.33 18.42 -44.77
CA PHE A 8 0.12 18.39 -43.37
C PHE A 8 -1.02 18.74 -42.41
N LEU A 9 -1.73 19.85 -42.60
CA LEU A 9 -2.84 20.22 -41.70
C LEU A 9 -3.97 19.18 -41.66
N LYS A 10 -4.31 18.57 -42.80
CA LYS A 10 -5.31 17.49 -42.86
C LYS A 10 -4.84 16.22 -42.16
N GLY A 11 -3.57 15.86 -42.31
CA GLY A 11 -2.96 14.71 -41.63
C GLY A 11 -2.88 14.91 -40.11
N THR A 12 -2.33 16.04 -39.69
CA THR A 12 -2.13 16.37 -38.26
C THR A 12 -3.46 16.61 -37.54
N GLY A 13 -4.44 17.25 -38.20
CA GLY A 13 -5.77 17.47 -37.63
C GLY A 13 -6.56 16.18 -37.39
N ALA A 14 -6.42 15.18 -38.27
CA ALA A 14 -7.07 13.87 -38.11
C ALA A 14 -6.46 13.06 -36.95
N THR A 15 -5.14 13.12 -36.75
CA THR A 15 -4.46 12.41 -35.65
C THR A 15 -4.62 13.08 -34.28
N ALA A 16 -4.72 14.40 -34.22
CA ALA A 16 -4.93 15.11 -32.96
C ALA A 16 -6.35 14.92 -32.40
N GLY A 17 -7.37 14.88 -33.27
CA GLY A 17 -8.77 14.70 -32.85
C GLY A 17 -9.06 13.35 -32.18
N ALA A 18 -8.33 12.30 -32.54
CA ALA A 18 -8.50 10.97 -31.97
C ALA A 18 -7.96 10.84 -30.52
N MET A 19 -6.99 11.67 -30.13
CA MET A 19 -6.37 11.59 -28.79
C MET A 19 -7.10 12.42 -27.72
N VAL A 20 -8.07 13.27 -28.10
CA VAL A 20 -8.81 14.10 -27.13
C VAL A 20 -9.87 13.30 -26.36
N ILE A 21 -10.27 12.12 -26.84
CA ILE A 21 -11.28 11.29 -26.17
C ILE A 21 -10.67 10.45 -25.02
N THR A 22 -9.34 10.34 -24.93
CA THR A 22 -8.68 9.54 -23.88
C THR A 22 -8.79 10.19 -22.49
N SER A 23 -9.07 11.50 -22.37
CA SER A 23 -9.14 12.18 -21.07
C SER A 23 -10.45 11.98 -20.30
N ALA A 24 -11.49 11.42 -20.92
CA ALA A 24 -12.81 11.28 -20.31
C ALA A 24 -13.11 9.86 -19.81
N ILE A 25 -12.25 8.89 -20.13
CA ILE A 25 -12.35 7.53 -19.61
C ILE A 25 -11.37 7.47 -18.42
N PRO A 26 -11.85 7.39 -17.17
CA PRO A 26 -10.97 7.09 -16.06
C PRO A 26 -10.42 5.68 -16.29
N LEU A 27 -9.24 5.60 -16.90
CA LEU A 27 -8.46 4.38 -16.87
C LEU A 27 -8.19 4.12 -15.39
N PRO A 28 -8.56 2.94 -14.85
CA PRO A 28 -8.14 2.60 -13.52
C PRO A 28 -6.60 2.63 -13.54
N ALA A 29 -6.02 3.56 -12.80
CA ALA A 29 -4.60 3.52 -12.51
C ALA A 29 -4.40 2.33 -11.57
N TRP A 30 -4.23 1.14 -12.16
CA TRP A 30 -3.70 0.02 -11.42
C TRP A 30 -2.25 0.38 -11.11
N ALA A 31 -2.02 0.90 -9.91
CA ALA A 31 -0.74 0.72 -9.27
C ALA A 31 -0.49 -0.79 -9.28
N ASP A 32 0.67 -1.20 -9.77
CA ASP A 32 1.06 -2.62 -9.78
C ASP A 32 1.09 -3.08 -8.33
N ASP A 33 -0.03 -3.64 -7.86
CA ASP A 33 -0.13 -4.17 -6.51
C ASP A 33 0.93 -5.25 -6.43
N ALA A 34 1.77 -5.19 -5.40
CA ALA A 34 2.87 -6.14 -5.21
C ALA A 34 2.29 -7.53 -4.94
N ASN A 35 1.88 -8.21 -6.00
CA ASN A 35 1.24 -9.50 -6.00
C ASN A 35 2.32 -10.56 -6.21
N GLY A 36 2.25 -11.63 -5.42
CA GLY A 36 3.21 -12.72 -5.47
C GLY A 36 3.98 -12.89 -4.16
N ILE A 37 5.15 -13.52 -4.26
CA ILE A 37 5.98 -13.86 -3.11
C ILE A 37 7.05 -12.79 -2.91
N ILE A 38 6.97 -12.09 -1.79
CA ILE A 38 7.90 -11.03 -1.41
C ILE A 38 8.86 -11.56 -0.34
N LEU A 39 10.16 -11.46 -0.61
CA LEU A 39 11.20 -11.78 0.37
C LEU A 39 11.36 -10.61 1.35
N THR A 40 11.10 -10.87 2.62
CA THR A 40 11.25 -9.92 3.73
C THR A 40 11.90 -10.59 4.94
N ALA A 41 12.21 -9.82 5.99
CA ALA A 41 12.82 -10.35 7.20
C ALA A 41 12.23 -9.70 8.45
N GLY A 42 12.12 -10.50 9.52
CA GLY A 42 11.76 -10.03 10.85
C GLY A 42 12.75 -10.52 11.90
N ARG A 43 12.46 -10.25 13.17
CA ARG A 43 13.27 -10.75 14.32
C ARG A 43 13.42 -12.27 14.30
N TRP A 44 12.47 -12.98 13.70
CA TRP A 44 12.41 -14.44 13.62
C TRP A 44 13.05 -15.02 12.33
N GLY A 45 13.77 -14.18 11.56
CA GLY A 45 14.54 -14.55 10.37
C GLY A 45 13.90 -14.11 9.04
N ALA A 46 14.53 -14.51 7.93
CA ALA A 46 14.03 -14.26 6.58
C ALA A 46 12.77 -15.09 6.28
N MET A 47 11.79 -14.46 5.65
CA MET A 47 10.48 -15.00 5.33
C MET A 47 10.00 -14.56 3.94
N ASN A 48 9.34 -15.48 3.27
CA ASN A 48 8.62 -15.27 2.03
C ASN A 48 7.15 -15.00 2.40
N VAL A 49 6.66 -13.82 2.05
CA VAL A 49 5.28 -13.38 2.32
C VAL A 49 4.50 -13.40 1.01
N GLU A 50 3.40 -14.15 0.98
CA GLU A 50 2.51 -14.22 -0.18
C GLU A 50 1.46 -13.11 -0.08
N VAL A 51 1.41 -12.26 -1.10
CA VAL A 51 0.47 -11.16 -1.23
C VAL A 51 -0.43 -11.41 -2.43
N LYS A 52 -1.75 -11.27 -2.24
CA LYS A 52 -2.74 -11.20 -3.33
C LYS A 52 -3.68 -10.05 -3.07
N ASP A 53 -4.02 -9.33 -4.13
CA ASP A 53 -4.94 -8.19 -4.10
C ASP A 53 -4.54 -7.15 -3.03
N GLY A 54 -3.23 -6.90 -2.93
CA GLY A 54 -2.65 -5.96 -1.95
C GLY A 54 -2.71 -6.43 -0.48
N LYS A 55 -3.13 -7.68 -0.23
CA LYS A 55 -3.21 -8.26 1.12
C LYS A 55 -2.29 -9.46 1.30
N VAL A 56 -1.59 -9.46 2.43
CA VAL A 56 -0.84 -10.64 2.90
C VAL A 56 -1.80 -11.78 3.23
N ILE A 57 -1.62 -12.94 2.60
CA ILE A 57 -2.43 -14.14 2.87
C ILE A 57 -1.65 -15.15 3.71
N SER A 58 -0.36 -15.31 3.44
CA SER A 58 0.46 -16.30 4.13
C SER A 58 1.90 -15.81 4.28
N SER A 59 2.62 -16.37 5.25
CA SER A 59 4.06 -16.17 5.41
C SER A 59 4.75 -17.49 5.70
N LYS A 60 5.94 -17.70 5.13
CA LYS A 60 6.76 -18.90 5.34
C LYS A 60 8.23 -18.53 5.50
N GLY A 61 9.01 -19.36 6.17
CA GLY A 61 10.47 -19.19 6.20
C GLY A 61 11.06 -19.25 4.79
N ALA A 62 11.96 -18.32 4.47
CA ALA A 62 12.61 -18.28 3.14
C ALA A 62 13.79 -19.27 3.02
N LEU A 63 14.36 -19.67 4.16
CA LEU A 63 15.55 -20.53 4.22
C LEU A 63 15.16 -21.93 4.68
N ALA A 64 15.90 -22.93 4.17
CA ALA A 64 15.80 -24.30 4.66
C ALA A 64 16.22 -24.35 6.14
N LYS A 65 15.39 -24.93 7.00
CA LYS A 65 15.64 -25.04 8.44
C LYS A 65 15.39 -26.47 8.90
N THR A 66 16.26 -26.94 9.79
CA THR A 66 16.13 -28.24 10.46
C THR A 66 15.03 -28.23 11.52
N ILE A 67 14.76 -27.06 12.13
CA ILE A 67 13.74 -26.88 13.16
C ILE A 67 12.66 -25.92 12.63
N PRO A 68 11.38 -26.33 12.58
CA PRO A 68 10.30 -25.45 12.15
C PRO A 68 10.07 -24.33 13.18
N ASN A 69 9.84 -23.11 12.69
CA ASN A 69 9.53 -21.94 13.54
C ASN A 69 8.11 -21.45 13.24
N SER A 70 7.19 -21.72 14.17
CA SER A 70 5.78 -21.33 14.06
C SER A 70 5.57 -19.81 13.95
N LEU A 71 6.49 -18.99 14.46
CA LEU A 71 6.37 -17.53 14.40
C LEU A 71 6.48 -16.99 12.97
N GLN A 72 7.09 -17.74 12.05
CA GLN A 72 7.23 -17.34 10.65
C GLN A 72 5.92 -17.45 9.86
N GLU A 73 4.87 -18.05 10.43
CA GLU A 73 3.54 -18.21 9.80
C GLU A 73 2.52 -17.15 10.27
N THR A 74 2.88 -16.34 11.26
CA THR A 74 1.95 -15.43 11.95
C THR A 74 1.84 -14.02 11.36
N ALA A 75 2.46 -13.74 10.21
CA ALA A 75 2.47 -12.40 9.64
C ALA A 75 1.06 -11.84 9.31
N PRO A 76 0.11 -12.62 8.76
CA PRO A 76 -1.25 -12.13 8.52
C PRO A 76 -1.95 -11.71 9.82
N ASP A 77 -1.83 -12.51 10.88
CA ASP A 77 -2.50 -12.26 12.16
C ASP A 77 -1.98 -11.00 12.86
N GLN A 78 -0.68 -10.70 12.71
CA GLN A 78 -0.09 -9.48 13.24
C GLN A 78 -0.56 -8.22 12.49
N LEU A 79 -0.69 -8.31 11.17
CA LEU A 79 -1.09 -7.17 10.34
C LEU A 79 -2.57 -6.83 10.50
N TYR A 80 -3.44 -7.85 10.55
CA TYR A 80 -4.90 -7.71 10.54
C TYR A 80 -5.55 -7.94 11.91
N THR A 81 -4.77 -7.84 12.99
CA THR A 81 -5.31 -7.93 14.34
C THR A 81 -6.41 -6.88 14.60
N GLN A 82 -7.43 -7.26 15.39
CA GLN A 82 -8.49 -6.36 15.83
C GLN A 82 -7.96 -5.20 16.69
N ALA A 83 -6.83 -5.38 17.37
CA ALA A 83 -6.20 -4.37 18.21
C ALA A 83 -5.34 -3.35 17.43
N ARG A 84 -5.41 -3.34 16.08
CA ARG A 84 -4.61 -2.43 15.25
C ARG A 84 -5.00 -0.97 15.51
N VAL A 85 -4.01 -0.16 15.89
CA VAL A 85 -4.18 1.30 16.04
C VAL A 85 -4.46 1.91 14.67
N LYS A 86 -5.67 2.45 14.47
CA LYS A 86 -6.13 3.02 13.20
C LYS A 86 -5.80 4.51 13.04
N TYR A 87 -5.79 5.24 14.15
CA TYR A 87 -5.66 6.71 14.15
C TYR A 87 -4.73 7.15 15.27
N PRO A 88 -4.03 8.30 15.12
CA PRO A 88 -3.31 8.93 16.22
C PRO A 88 -4.31 9.35 17.30
N MET A 89 -3.99 9.08 18.57
CA MET A 89 -4.86 9.34 19.71
C MET A 89 -4.09 10.10 20.78
N VAL A 90 -4.78 10.99 21.50
CA VAL A 90 -4.24 11.73 22.65
C VAL A 90 -5.09 11.43 23.87
N ARG A 91 -4.45 11.20 25.03
CA ARG A 91 -5.15 11.00 26.29
C ARG A 91 -6.00 12.23 26.63
N LYS A 92 -7.27 12.03 27.01
CA LYS A 92 -8.23 13.11 27.31
C LYS A 92 -7.69 14.20 28.23
N SER A 93 -7.03 13.83 29.33
CA SER A 93 -6.49 14.81 30.28
C SER A 93 -5.32 15.63 29.74
N PHE A 94 -4.56 15.09 28.78
CA PHE A 94 -3.48 15.80 28.10
C PHE A 94 -4.03 16.75 27.04
N LEU A 95 -5.05 16.32 26.28
CA LEU A 95 -5.72 17.16 25.29
C LEU A 95 -6.44 18.35 25.94
N ALA A 96 -7.04 18.16 27.11
CA ALA A 96 -7.74 19.23 27.83
C ALA A 96 -6.81 20.30 28.42
N ARG A 97 -5.54 19.95 28.72
CA ARG A 97 -4.55 20.88 29.32
C ARG A 97 -3.14 20.62 28.76
N PRO A 98 -2.85 21.11 27.55
CA PRO A 98 -1.51 21.01 26.97
C PRO A 98 -0.46 21.64 27.90
N GLY A 99 0.65 20.95 28.14
CA GLY A 99 1.77 21.47 28.95
C GLY A 99 1.59 21.43 30.47
N GLN A 100 0.39 21.18 31.00
CA GLN A 100 0.11 21.07 32.44
C GLN A 100 -0.44 19.70 32.83
N ALA A 101 -0.03 18.66 32.10
CA ALA A 101 -0.50 17.30 32.30
C ALA A 101 -0.03 16.75 33.66
N ARG A 102 -0.88 16.92 34.68
CA ARG A 102 -0.62 16.46 36.05
C ARG A 102 -1.02 14.99 36.19
N TRP A 103 -0.21 14.18 36.88
CA TRP A 103 -0.45 12.76 37.19
C TRP A 103 -1.59 12.51 38.19
N GLN A 104 -2.51 13.46 38.38
CA GLN A 104 -3.45 13.38 39.49
C GLN A 104 -4.62 12.41 39.25
N THR A 105 -4.90 11.74 40.35
CA THR A 105 -5.77 10.58 40.59
C THR A 105 -7.18 10.79 40.06
N ARG A 106 -7.71 9.74 39.45
CA ARG A 106 -9.10 9.56 39.03
C ARG A 106 -10.04 9.93 40.18
N GLN A 107 -10.57 11.15 40.19
CA GLN A 107 -11.77 11.47 40.98
C GLN A 107 -12.92 10.73 40.30
N ARG A 108 -13.52 9.81 41.06
CA ARG A 108 -14.65 8.99 40.65
C ARG A 108 -15.90 9.85 40.50
#